data_AF-A0A4Y1RB17-F1
#
_entry.id   AF-A0A4Y1RB17-F1
#
_cell.length_a   1.000
_cell.length_b   1.000
_cell.length_c   1.000
_cell.angle_alpha   90.00
_cell.angle_beta   90.00
_cell.angle_gamma   90.00
#
_symmetry.space_group_name_H-M   'P 1'
#
loop_
_entity.id
_entity.type
_entity.pdbx_description
1 polymer ?
#
loop_
_entity_poly.entity_id
_entity_poly.type
_entity_poly.pdbx_seq_one_letter_code
_entity_poly.pdbx_strand_id
1 'polypeptide(L)'
;MDFLLHITLESSLQLITHPYKSDEGYNLLDPIAVAVLTIAATIAMISTRKTSYLNWIASIVNNVVILFVIIAAFIHAKPSNMKPFFPFGAKGVFQAAAIVYFAYGGFDNIATMAEETKNPSRDIPIGLIGSMSIITVIYCLMAVSLPMMQKYTDIDPNAAYSVAFQSVGMTWAKYLVALGALKGMTTVLLVGTLGQARYITHIARAHMIPPWFALVHPKTGTPINATVLIVIPSGCMALFSSLDVLAGLLSVSTLFIFMMMAVALLVRRYYVREITPQQHLLKLVIFLLIIIALP
;
A
#
# COMPACT_ATOMS: atom_id res chain seq x y z
N MET A 1 2.13 -4.54 8.29
CA MET A 1 1.50 -4.11 9.55
C MET A 1 1.88 -5.08 10.67
N ASP A 2 1.87 -6.40 10.43
CA ASP A 2 2.38 -7.43 11.36
C ASP A 2 3.90 -7.47 11.57
N PHE A 3 4.67 -7.06 10.56
CA PHE A 3 6.14 -7.10 10.62
C PHE A 3 6.75 -6.08 11.61
N LEU A 4 5.98 -5.05 12.02
CA LEU A 4 6.41 -4.10 13.05
C LEU A 4 6.49 -4.75 14.44
N LEU A 5 5.70 -5.80 14.68
CA LEU A 5 5.58 -6.45 15.99
C LEU A 5 6.27 -7.81 16.05
N HIS A 6 6.34 -8.55 14.94
CA HIS A 6 7.04 -9.84 14.94
C HIS A 6 8.53 -9.70 15.28
N ILE A 7 9.16 -8.55 15.00
CA ILE A 7 10.59 -8.32 15.30
C ILE A 7 10.82 -7.60 16.64
N THR A 8 9.88 -6.78 17.11
CA THR A 8 10.06 -6.03 18.36
C THR A 8 9.50 -6.76 19.59
N LEU A 9 8.46 -7.60 19.43
CA LEU A 9 7.91 -8.41 20.51
C LEU A 9 8.46 -9.85 20.57
N GLU A 10 8.84 -10.52 19.48
CA GLU A 10 9.37 -11.90 19.63
C GLU A 10 10.67 -11.95 20.43
N SER A 11 11.55 -10.95 20.31
CA SER A 11 12.77 -10.88 21.12
C SER A 11 12.52 -10.59 22.61
N SER A 12 11.29 -10.19 22.98
CA SER A 12 10.92 -9.84 24.36
C SER A 12 9.91 -10.82 24.99
N LEU A 13 9.13 -11.54 24.18
CA LEU A 13 8.01 -12.39 24.62
C LEU A 13 8.21 -13.90 24.42
N GLN A 14 9.29 -14.33 23.74
CA GLN A 14 9.67 -15.77 23.70
C GLN A 14 10.07 -16.34 25.07
N LEU A 15 10.15 -15.51 26.12
CA LEU A 15 10.42 -15.95 27.50
C LEU A 15 9.17 -16.19 28.35
N ILE A 16 7.94 -15.87 27.89
CA ILE A 16 6.76 -15.93 28.78
C ILE A 16 5.56 -16.70 28.21
N THR A 17 5.37 -16.86 26.89
CA THR A 17 4.20 -17.64 26.41
C THR A 17 4.42 -18.38 25.08
N HIS A 18 4.57 -19.70 25.15
CA HIS A 18 4.12 -20.64 24.12
C HIS A 18 3.05 -21.56 24.76
N PRO A 19 2.08 -22.13 24.03
CA PRO A 19 1.69 -21.93 22.63
C PRO A 19 0.17 -21.63 22.49
N TYR A 20 -0.24 -20.90 21.45
CA TYR A 20 -1.58 -21.13 20.88
C TYR A 20 -1.52 -21.03 19.37
N LYS A 21 -1.32 -22.19 18.76
CA LYS A 21 -1.63 -22.47 17.36
C LYS A 21 -3.06 -22.98 17.37
N SER A 22 -4.00 -22.22 16.81
CA SER A 22 -5.35 -22.70 16.52
C SER A 22 -5.68 -22.48 15.06
N ASP A 23 -5.99 -23.59 14.41
CA ASP A 23 -6.48 -23.70 13.06
C ASP A 23 -7.79 -22.93 12.84
N GLU A 24 -7.99 -22.52 11.59
CA GLU A 24 -9.27 -22.19 10.93
C GLU A 24 -10.31 -21.33 11.70
N GLY A 25 -10.43 -20.06 11.27
CA GLY A 25 -11.66 -19.29 11.40
C GLY A 25 -11.49 -17.94 12.13
N TYR A 26 -11.62 -16.84 11.38
CA TYR A 26 -12.09 -15.49 11.75
C TYR A 26 -11.95 -14.98 13.20
N ASN A 27 -10.89 -15.34 13.93
CA ASN A 27 -10.74 -14.99 15.34
C ASN A 27 -9.29 -14.62 15.70
N LEU A 28 -8.64 -13.86 14.82
CA LEU A 28 -7.44 -13.12 15.16
C LEU A 28 -7.88 -11.72 15.59
N LEU A 29 -8.46 -11.60 16.79
CA LEU A 29 -8.60 -10.30 17.42
C LEU A 29 -7.18 -9.75 17.63
N ASP A 30 -6.77 -8.78 16.80
CA ASP A 30 -5.49 -8.10 16.93
C ASP A 30 -5.70 -6.71 17.58
N PRO A 31 -5.87 -6.64 18.92
CA PRO A 31 -5.97 -5.36 19.62
C PRO A 31 -4.67 -4.55 19.50
N ILE A 32 -3.55 -5.19 19.14
CA ILE A 32 -2.27 -4.54 18.98
C ILE A 32 -2.26 -3.71 17.69
N ALA A 33 -2.86 -4.21 16.60
CA ALA A 33 -3.06 -3.43 15.38
C ALA A 33 -3.82 -2.12 15.64
N VAL A 34 -4.87 -2.16 16.48
CA VAL A 34 -5.66 -0.98 16.85
C VAL A 34 -4.84 0.01 17.68
N ALA A 35 -4.06 -0.48 18.65
CA ALA A 35 -3.17 0.36 19.44
C ALA A 35 -2.11 1.04 18.57
N VAL A 36 -1.51 0.32 17.63
CA VAL A 36 -0.50 0.89 16.72
C VAL A 36 -1.13 1.89 15.75
N LEU A 37 -2.31 1.61 15.20
CA LEU A 37 -3.03 2.53 14.31
C LEU A 37 -3.38 3.84 15.03
N THR A 38 -3.86 3.76 16.27
CA THR A 38 -4.21 4.94 17.07
C THR A 38 -2.97 5.73 17.49
N ILE A 39 -1.87 5.07 17.88
CA ILE A 39 -0.59 5.72 18.16
C ILE A 39 -0.03 6.39 16.91
N ALA A 40 0.00 5.68 15.78
CA ALA A 40 0.51 6.22 14.52
C ALA A 40 -0.32 7.41 14.04
N ALA A 41 -1.65 7.34 14.14
CA ALA A 41 -2.53 8.46 13.83
C ALA A 41 -2.30 9.66 14.77
N THR A 42 -2.06 9.41 16.05
CA THR A 42 -1.76 10.47 17.03
C THR A 42 -0.43 11.15 16.71
N ILE A 43 0.60 10.36 16.39
CA ILE A 43 1.90 10.88 15.93
C ILE A 43 1.72 11.67 14.62
N ALA A 44 0.90 11.19 13.69
CA ALA A 44 0.60 11.87 12.45
C ALA A 44 -0.02 13.25 12.68
N MET A 45 -1.00 13.34 13.59
CA MET A 45 -1.67 14.58 13.93
C MET A 45 -0.71 15.63 14.55
N ILE A 46 0.32 15.18 15.28
CA ILE A 46 1.30 16.05 15.96
C ILE A 46 2.47 16.44 15.02
N SER A 47 2.92 15.53 14.15
CA SER A 47 4.18 15.64 13.40
C SER A 47 4.14 16.57 12.18
N THR A 48 2.96 17.05 11.77
CA THR A 48 2.75 17.64 10.42
C THR A 48 3.52 18.95 10.15
N ARG A 49 4.02 19.67 11.17
CA ARG A 49 4.54 21.05 10.99
C ARG A 49 6.01 21.21 10.59
N LYS A 50 6.87 20.17 10.66
CA LYS A 50 8.34 20.34 10.46
C LYS A 50 9.03 19.24 9.61
N THR A 51 8.27 18.38 8.94
CA THR A 51 8.76 17.02 8.61
C THR A 51 9.07 16.80 7.11
N SER A 52 8.99 17.81 6.24
CA SER A 52 9.25 17.57 4.80
C SER A 52 10.70 17.14 4.51
N TYR A 53 11.70 17.79 5.11
CA TYR A 53 13.11 17.43 4.92
C TYR A 53 13.48 16.10 5.59
N LEU A 54 12.96 15.86 6.79
CA LEU A 54 13.16 14.58 7.49
C LEU A 54 12.51 13.43 6.74
N ASN A 55 11.32 13.63 6.18
CA ASN A 55 10.64 12.62 5.38
C ASN A 55 11.41 12.28 4.10
N TRP A 56 11.99 13.28 3.43
CA TRP A 56 12.81 13.05 2.25
C TRP A 56 14.07 12.24 2.54
N ILE A 57 14.82 12.59 3.59
CA ILE A 57 15.99 11.82 4.05
C ILE A 57 15.57 10.39 4.41
N ALA A 58 14.50 10.26 5.17
CA ALA A 58 13.95 8.99 5.60
C ALA A 58 13.61 8.10 4.39
N SER A 59 13.03 8.65 3.33
CA SER A 59 12.72 7.92 2.09
C SER A 59 13.97 7.50 1.33
N ILE A 60 15.01 8.34 1.27
CA ILE A 60 16.30 7.97 0.65
C ILE A 60 16.93 6.79 1.38
N VAL A 61 16.99 6.85 2.72
CA VAL A 61 17.53 5.76 3.53
C VAL A 61 16.78 4.46 3.24
N ASN A 62 15.45 4.50 3.16
CA ASN A 62 14.65 3.33 2.84
C ASN A 62 14.96 2.77 1.43
N ASN A 63 15.09 3.63 0.43
CA ASN A 63 15.44 3.21 -0.93
C ASN A 63 16.84 2.61 -1.01
N VAL A 64 17.81 3.12 -0.25
CA VAL A 64 19.15 2.55 -0.14
C VAL A 64 19.10 1.16 0.49
N VAL A 65 18.28 0.96 1.53
CA VAL A 65 18.09 -0.35 2.15
C VAL A 65 17.49 -1.35 1.15
N ILE A 66 16.49 -0.94 0.36
CA ILE A 66 15.89 -1.79 -0.68
C ILE A 66 16.94 -2.18 -1.73
N LEU A 67 17.76 -1.22 -2.18
CA LEU A 67 18.82 -1.49 -3.15
C LEU A 67 19.86 -2.47 -2.58
N PHE A 68 20.25 -2.29 -1.31
CA PHE A 68 21.13 -3.21 -0.60
C PHE A 68 20.55 -4.63 -0.55
N VAL A 69 19.26 -4.77 -0.22
CA VAL A 69 18.56 -6.07 -0.22
C VAL A 69 18.65 -6.75 -1.57
N ILE A 70 18.36 -6.02 -2.64
CA ILE A 70 18.39 -6.56 -4.00
C ILE A 70 19.80 -7.06 -4.33
N ILE A 71 20.83 -6.25 -4.09
CA ILE A 71 22.23 -6.62 -4.38
C ILE A 71 22.66 -7.82 -3.54
N ALA A 72 22.40 -7.81 -2.23
CA ALA A 72 22.79 -8.89 -1.33
C ALA A 72 22.09 -10.22 -1.68
N ALA A 73 20.82 -10.15 -2.10
CA ALA A 73 20.05 -11.30 -2.54
C ALA A 73 20.60 -11.90 -3.84
N PHE A 74 20.96 -11.06 -4.83
CA PHE A 74 21.57 -11.54 -6.08
C PHE A 74 22.98 -12.11 -5.88
N ILE A 75 23.75 -11.64 -4.90
CA ILE A 75 25.06 -12.23 -4.57
C ILE A 75 24.92 -13.66 -4.04
N HIS A 76 23.85 -13.95 -3.29
CA HIS A 76 23.60 -15.27 -2.69
C HIS A 76 22.60 -16.11 -3.49
N ALA A 77 22.41 -15.72 -4.75
CA ALA A 77 21.53 -16.37 -5.69
C ALA A 77 21.92 -17.84 -5.94
N LYS A 78 21.02 -18.77 -5.66
CA LYS A 78 21.15 -20.17 -6.11
C LYS A 78 20.10 -20.46 -7.18
N PRO A 79 20.47 -20.51 -8.48
CA PRO A 79 19.53 -20.79 -9.57
C PRO A 79 18.80 -22.14 -9.45
N SER A 80 19.35 -23.06 -8.66
CA SER A 80 18.72 -24.34 -8.33
C SER A 80 17.40 -24.20 -7.57
N ASN A 81 17.21 -23.14 -6.80
CA ASN A 81 16.01 -22.91 -5.99
C ASN A 81 14.78 -22.50 -6.83
N MET A 82 15.00 -22.04 -8.08
CA MET A 82 13.95 -21.64 -9.00
C MET A 82 13.27 -22.82 -9.72
N LYS A 83 13.64 -24.07 -9.41
CA LYS A 83 12.99 -25.26 -9.97
C LYS A 83 12.06 -25.87 -8.92
N PRO A 84 10.75 -26.02 -9.20
CA PRO A 84 10.02 -25.58 -10.39
C PRO A 84 9.67 -24.08 -10.37
N PHE A 85 9.77 -23.39 -11.51
CA PHE A 85 9.46 -21.95 -11.63
C PHE A 85 7.95 -21.67 -11.59
N PHE A 86 7.16 -22.68 -11.97
CA PHE A 86 5.71 -22.55 -12.15
C PHE A 86 4.92 -23.65 -11.43
N PRO A 87 5.04 -23.74 -10.09
CA PRO A 87 4.42 -24.84 -9.33
C PRO A 87 2.88 -24.81 -9.41
N PHE A 88 2.27 -23.62 -9.49
CA PHE A 88 0.81 -23.44 -9.44
C PHE A 88 0.16 -23.16 -10.80
N GLY A 89 0.90 -23.29 -11.90
CA GLY A 89 0.35 -23.02 -13.24
C GLY A 89 -0.09 -21.56 -13.43
N ALA A 90 -0.78 -21.31 -14.56
CA ALA A 90 -1.22 -19.96 -14.91
C ALA A 90 -2.25 -19.41 -13.90
N LYS A 91 -3.06 -20.30 -13.33
CA LYS A 91 -4.06 -19.95 -12.31
C LYS A 91 -3.43 -19.31 -11.08
N GLY A 92 -2.31 -19.84 -10.60
CA GLY A 92 -1.59 -19.26 -9.46
C GLY A 92 -1.04 -17.86 -9.75
N VAL A 93 -0.58 -17.61 -10.97
CA VAL A 93 -0.11 -16.27 -11.39
C VAL A 93 -1.24 -15.26 -11.37
N PHE A 94 -2.41 -15.59 -11.92
CA PHE A 94 -3.55 -14.67 -11.92
C PHE A 94 -4.03 -14.36 -10.50
N GLN A 95 -4.06 -15.35 -9.61
CA GLN A 95 -4.40 -15.14 -8.20
C GLN A 95 -3.37 -14.25 -7.49
N ALA A 96 -2.08 -14.53 -7.69
CA ALA A 96 -1.01 -13.71 -7.11
C ALA A 96 -1.03 -12.28 -7.66
N ALA A 97 -1.26 -12.10 -8.96
CA ALA A 97 -1.34 -10.78 -9.60
C ALA A 97 -2.46 -9.91 -8.99
N ALA A 98 -3.61 -10.51 -8.69
CA ALA A 98 -4.72 -9.82 -8.05
C ALA A 98 -4.37 -9.35 -6.61
N ILE A 99 -3.59 -10.13 -5.85
CA ILE A 99 -3.18 -9.76 -4.49
C ILE A 99 -2.01 -8.76 -4.51
N VAL A 100 -1.02 -8.96 -5.38
CA VAL A 100 0.17 -8.10 -5.51
C VAL A 100 -0.20 -6.69 -5.98
N TYR A 101 -1.34 -6.55 -6.66
CA TYR A 101 -1.86 -5.24 -7.04
C TYR A 101 -2.00 -4.27 -5.85
N PHE A 102 -2.38 -4.77 -4.67
CA PHE A 102 -2.41 -3.98 -3.44
C PHE A 102 -1.08 -3.25 -3.16
N ALA A 103 0.07 -3.87 -3.46
CA ALA A 103 1.39 -3.27 -3.25
C ALA A 103 1.70 -2.09 -4.17
N TYR A 104 0.95 -1.94 -5.28
CA TYR A 104 1.04 -0.80 -6.19
C TYR A 104 0.12 0.37 -5.78
N GLY A 105 -0.67 0.21 -4.71
CA GLY A 105 -1.51 1.27 -4.18
C GLY A 105 -0.72 2.51 -3.71
N GLY A 106 -1.34 3.69 -3.78
CA GLY A 106 -0.77 4.94 -3.28
C GLY A 106 -0.30 5.92 -4.36
N PHE A 107 -0.36 5.55 -5.64
CA PHE A 107 -0.03 6.45 -6.75
C PHE A 107 -1.06 7.58 -6.90
N ASP A 108 -2.29 7.32 -6.48
CA ASP A 108 -3.43 8.25 -6.42
C ASP A 108 -3.16 9.41 -5.47
N ASN A 109 -2.33 9.21 -4.45
CA ASN A 109 -1.88 10.29 -3.55
C ASN A 109 -1.04 11.35 -4.27
N ILE A 110 -0.38 11.02 -5.39
CA ILE A 110 0.35 12.01 -6.19
C ILE A 110 -0.64 13.01 -6.82
N ALA A 111 -1.82 12.53 -7.21
CA ALA A 111 -2.85 13.37 -7.81
C ALA A 111 -3.47 14.35 -6.80
N THR A 112 -3.49 14.04 -5.50
CA THR A 112 -3.96 15.01 -4.48
C THR A 112 -2.95 16.08 -4.13
N MET A 113 -1.68 15.87 -4.42
CA MET A 113 -0.64 16.89 -4.25
C MET A 113 -0.68 17.94 -5.37
N ALA A 114 -1.68 17.89 -6.26
CA ALA A 114 -1.81 18.83 -7.38
C ALA A 114 -1.85 20.29 -6.93
N GLU A 115 -2.53 20.58 -5.82
CA GLU A 115 -2.64 21.93 -5.25
C GLU A 115 -1.31 22.44 -4.67
N GLU A 116 -0.40 21.53 -4.30
CA GLU A 116 0.92 21.85 -3.73
C GLU A 116 2.03 21.85 -4.80
N THR A 117 1.71 21.49 -6.05
CA THR A 117 2.67 21.35 -7.14
C THR A 117 2.73 22.62 -7.97
N LYS A 118 3.95 23.08 -8.31
CA LYS A 118 4.15 24.33 -9.06
C LYS A 118 3.58 24.27 -10.49
N ASN A 119 3.81 23.17 -11.22
CA ASN A 119 3.29 22.95 -12.57
C ASN A 119 2.52 21.62 -12.65
N PRO A 120 1.29 21.55 -12.13
CA PRO A 120 0.55 20.29 -11.99
C PRO A 120 0.32 19.57 -13.33
N SER A 121 0.09 20.31 -14.41
CA SER A 121 -0.15 19.73 -15.75
C SER A 121 1.01 18.94 -16.32
N ARG A 122 2.25 19.19 -15.87
CA ARG A 122 3.46 18.50 -16.37
C ARG A 122 4.09 17.63 -15.28
N ASP A 123 4.16 18.13 -14.06
CA ASP A 123 4.89 17.47 -12.98
C ASP A 123 4.14 16.24 -12.45
N ILE A 124 2.80 16.29 -12.37
CA ILE A 124 1.99 15.15 -11.90
C ILE A 124 2.09 13.96 -12.87
N PRO A 125 1.88 14.12 -14.20
CA PRO A 125 2.01 12.98 -15.12
C PRO A 125 3.41 12.37 -15.13
N ILE A 126 4.46 13.22 -15.12
CA ILE A 126 5.86 12.74 -15.12
C ILE A 126 6.17 12.02 -13.81
N GLY A 127 5.75 12.59 -12.67
CA GLY A 127 5.91 11.99 -11.35
C GLY A 127 5.23 10.63 -11.29
N LEU A 128 3.96 10.55 -11.74
CA LEU A 128 3.17 9.32 -11.75
C LEU A 128 3.80 8.21 -12.61
N ILE A 129 4.08 8.50 -13.89
CA ILE A 129 4.62 7.51 -14.83
C ILE A 129 6.04 7.10 -14.42
N GLY A 130 6.85 8.08 -14.00
CA GLY A 130 8.23 7.85 -13.55
C GLY A 130 8.30 6.99 -12.30
N SER A 131 7.53 7.32 -11.26
CA SER A 131 7.52 6.54 -10.01
C SER A 131 6.96 5.15 -10.21
N MET A 132 5.88 5.00 -11.00
CA MET A 132 5.29 3.70 -11.31
C MET A 132 6.26 2.80 -12.08
N SER A 133 6.95 3.34 -13.08
CA SER A 133 7.91 2.55 -13.86
C SER A 133 9.08 2.06 -13.00
N ILE A 134 9.62 2.95 -12.14
CA ILE A 134 10.74 2.61 -11.25
C ILE A 134 10.30 1.55 -10.22
N ILE A 135 9.14 1.72 -9.59
CA ILE A 135 8.68 0.76 -8.57
C ILE A 135 8.36 -0.61 -9.17
N THR A 136 7.83 -0.66 -10.40
CA THR A 136 7.64 -1.92 -11.13
C THR A 136 8.95 -2.68 -11.30
N VAL A 137 10.02 -2.00 -11.73
CA VAL A 137 11.34 -2.63 -11.89
C VAL A 137 11.85 -3.15 -10.54
N ILE A 138 11.77 -2.35 -9.49
CA ILE A 138 12.20 -2.74 -8.13
C ILE A 138 11.42 -3.95 -7.64
N TYR A 139 10.09 -3.95 -7.80
CA TYR A 139 9.24 -5.07 -7.39
C TYR A 139 9.52 -6.35 -8.18
N CYS A 140 9.78 -6.25 -9.49
CA CYS A 140 10.20 -7.40 -10.30
C CYS A 140 11.54 -7.96 -9.82
N LEU A 141 12.53 -7.11 -9.55
CA LEU A 141 13.84 -7.53 -9.03
C LEU A 141 13.70 -8.21 -7.67
N MET A 142 12.89 -7.63 -6.79
CA MET A 142 12.57 -8.21 -5.49
C MET A 142 11.88 -9.56 -5.61
N ALA A 143 10.82 -9.67 -6.41
CA ALA A 143 10.08 -10.91 -6.64
C ALA A 143 10.95 -12.04 -7.22
N VAL A 144 11.96 -11.71 -8.03
CA VAL A 144 12.95 -12.68 -8.54
C VAL A 144 13.98 -13.06 -7.48
N SER A 145 14.39 -12.10 -6.64
CA SER A 145 15.46 -12.30 -5.65
C SER A 145 15.08 -13.29 -4.54
N LEU A 146 13.83 -13.26 -4.08
CA LEU A 146 13.34 -14.09 -2.99
C LEU A 146 13.37 -15.61 -3.27
N PRO A 147 12.77 -16.13 -4.37
CA PRO A 147 12.85 -17.55 -4.73
C PRO A 147 14.27 -17.99 -5.14
N MET A 148 15.18 -17.05 -5.38
CA MET A 148 16.59 -17.34 -5.68
C MET A 148 17.39 -17.61 -4.39
N MET A 149 17.00 -17.00 -3.27
CA MET A 149 17.60 -17.22 -1.96
C MET A 149 17.07 -18.50 -1.28
N GLN A 150 15.77 -18.76 -1.39
CA GLN A 150 15.10 -19.85 -0.67
C GLN A 150 14.00 -20.49 -1.53
N LYS A 151 13.72 -21.78 -1.34
CA LYS A 151 12.64 -22.47 -2.06
C LYS A 151 11.28 -21.87 -1.70
N TYR A 152 10.36 -21.84 -2.65
CA TYR A 152 9.03 -21.23 -2.48
C TYR A 152 8.21 -21.83 -1.33
N THR A 153 8.48 -23.08 -0.94
CA THR A 153 7.80 -23.79 0.15
C THR A 153 8.19 -23.29 1.52
N ASP A 154 9.38 -22.71 1.64
CA ASP A 154 9.98 -22.37 2.93
C ASP A 154 9.92 -20.85 3.18
N ILE A 155 9.33 -20.08 2.25
CA ILE A 155 9.16 -18.63 2.38
C ILE A 155 8.10 -18.36 3.44
N ASP A 156 8.52 -17.66 4.49
CA ASP A 156 7.61 -17.20 5.53
C ASP A 156 6.74 -16.03 5.02
N PRO A 157 5.40 -16.11 5.12
CA PRO A 157 4.49 -15.04 4.66
C PRO A 157 4.65 -13.73 5.43
N ASN A 158 5.00 -13.80 6.71
CA ASN A 158 5.08 -12.63 7.58
C ASN A 158 6.42 -11.92 7.46
N ALA A 159 7.52 -12.66 7.25
CA ALA A 159 8.88 -12.13 7.31
C ALA A 159 9.80 -12.61 6.17
N ALA A 160 9.26 -12.70 4.95
CA ALA A 160 9.91 -13.20 3.74
C ALA A 160 11.41 -12.87 3.60
N TYR A 161 11.79 -11.58 3.54
CA TYR A 161 13.20 -11.20 3.33
C TYR A 161 14.06 -11.39 4.58
N SER A 162 13.52 -11.09 5.76
CA SER A 162 14.23 -11.21 7.04
C SER A 162 14.66 -12.66 7.29
N VAL A 163 13.73 -13.59 7.09
CA VAL A 163 13.96 -15.04 7.24
C VAL A 163 14.83 -15.58 6.10
N ALA A 164 14.64 -15.10 4.86
CA ALA A 164 15.50 -15.50 3.74
C ALA A 164 16.97 -15.12 3.95
N PHE A 165 17.27 -13.95 4.52
CA PHE A 165 18.66 -13.58 4.84
C PHE A 165 19.24 -14.41 6.00
N GLN A 166 18.39 -14.84 6.93
CA GLN A 166 18.79 -15.75 8.01
C GLN A 166 19.14 -17.14 7.47
N SER A 167 18.36 -17.69 6.54
CA SER A 167 18.61 -19.01 5.95
C SER A 167 19.87 -19.06 5.07
N VAL A 168 20.28 -17.90 4.53
CA VAL A 168 21.50 -17.73 3.74
C VAL A 168 22.76 -17.50 4.61
N GLY A 169 22.61 -17.34 5.92
CA GLY A 169 23.72 -17.19 6.88
C GLY A 169 24.13 -15.73 7.16
N MET A 170 23.40 -14.73 6.64
CA MET A 170 23.64 -13.32 6.91
C MET A 170 22.73 -12.80 8.03
N THR A 171 23.04 -13.19 9.28
CA THR A 171 22.26 -12.80 10.46
C THR A 171 22.25 -11.30 10.73
N TRP A 172 23.30 -10.57 10.36
CA TRP A 172 23.34 -9.10 10.49
C TRP A 172 22.37 -8.40 9.51
N ALA A 173 22.24 -8.93 8.29
CA ALA A 173 21.39 -8.36 7.25
C ALA A 173 19.91 -8.44 7.66
N LYS A 174 19.52 -9.50 8.38
CA LYS A 174 18.18 -9.64 8.98
C LYS A 174 17.76 -8.37 9.73
N TYR A 175 18.59 -7.89 10.66
CA TYR A 175 18.27 -6.71 11.47
C TYR A 175 18.21 -5.43 10.65
N LEU A 176 19.10 -5.26 9.67
CA LEU A 176 19.09 -4.10 8.78
C LEU A 176 17.80 -4.05 7.96
N VAL A 177 17.41 -5.17 7.34
CA VAL A 177 16.19 -5.26 6.54
C VAL A 177 14.96 -5.10 7.41
N ALA A 178 14.97 -5.70 8.59
CA ALA A 178 13.90 -5.57 9.58
C ALA A 178 13.67 -4.11 9.99
N LEU A 179 14.73 -3.40 10.37
CA LEU A 179 14.67 -1.99 10.74
C LEU A 179 14.28 -1.09 9.56
N GLY A 180 14.79 -1.39 8.36
CA GLY A 180 14.44 -0.68 7.14
C GLY A 180 12.96 -0.80 6.82
N ALA A 181 12.42 -2.02 6.82
CA ALA A 181 11.00 -2.28 6.59
C ALA A 181 10.12 -1.69 7.71
N LEU A 182 10.56 -1.76 8.97
CA LEU A 182 9.88 -1.13 10.11
C LEU A 182 9.70 0.38 9.85
N LYS A 183 10.82 1.06 9.62
CA LYS A 183 10.85 2.49 9.33
C LYS A 183 10.04 2.84 8.07
N GLY A 184 10.14 2.01 7.02
CA GLY A 184 9.42 2.17 5.77
C GLY A 184 7.91 2.15 5.96
N MET A 185 7.39 1.10 6.63
CA MET A 185 5.96 0.96 6.92
C MET A 185 5.42 2.11 7.77
N THR A 186 6.14 2.54 8.81
CA THR A 186 5.71 3.69 9.63
C THR A 186 5.62 4.96 8.80
N THR A 187 6.54 5.17 7.86
CA THR A 187 6.52 6.32 6.96
C THR A 187 5.29 6.29 6.05
N VAL A 188 5.01 5.14 5.44
CA VAL A 188 3.83 4.96 4.57
C VAL A 188 2.54 5.16 5.35
N LEU A 189 2.44 4.63 6.58
CA LEU A 189 1.29 4.80 7.45
C LEU A 189 1.03 6.28 7.80
N LEU A 190 2.09 7.00 8.14
CA LEU A 190 2.06 8.43 8.43
C LEU A 190 1.57 9.25 7.22
N VAL A 191 2.19 9.05 6.05
CA VAL A 191 1.86 9.77 4.82
C VAL A 191 0.44 9.42 4.35
N GLY A 192 0.06 8.14 4.40
CA GLY A 192 -1.27 7.67 4.02
C GLY A 192 -2.37 8.25 4.90
N THR A 193 -2.18 8.28 6.22
CA THR A 193 -3.15 8.86 7.16
C THR A 193 -3.36 10.36 6.89
N LEU A 194 -2.28 11.10 6.63
CA LEU A 194 -2.36 12.52 6.29
C LEU A 194 -3.02 12.77 4.92
N GLY A 195 -2.72 11.92 3.93
CA GLY A 195 -3.36 11.96 2.61
C GLY A 195 -4.87 11.77 2.74
N GLN A 196 -5.30 10.67 3.37
CA GLN A 196 -6.72 10.34 3.58
C GLN A 196 -7.47 11.45 4.34
N ALA A 197 -6.84 12.03 5.37
CA ALA A 197 -7.45 13.12 6.13
C ALA A 197 -7.71 14.36 5.24
N ARG A 198 -6.82 14.66 4.28
CA ARG A 198 -7.04 15.72 3.28
C ARG A 198 -8.19 15.39 2.34
N TYR A 199 -8.25 14.18 1.78
CA TYR A 199 -9.37 13.75 0.93
C TYR A 199 -10.71 14.01 1.61
N ILE A 200 -10.87 13.60 2.88
CA ILE A 200 -12.11 13.82 3.64
C ILE A 200 -12.40 15.30 3.86
N THR A 201 -11.38 16.14 4.10
CA THR A 201 -11.64 17.58 4.22
C THR A 201 -12.14 18.21 2.92
N HIS A 202 -11.67 17.76 1.76
CA HIS A 202 -12.21 18.22 0.47
C HIS A 202 -13.64 17.75 0.25
N ILE A 203 -13.97 16.51 0.61
CA ILE A 203 -15.34 15.96 0.56
C ILE A 203 -16.28 16.73 1.50
N ALA A 204 -15.80 17.09 2.70
CA ALA A 204 -16.56 17.89 3.67
C ALA A 204 -16.78 19.33 3.19
N ARG A 205 -15.79 19.95 2.54
CA ARG A 205 -15.93 21.28 1.91
C ARG A 205 -16.94 21.26 0.75
N ALA A 206 -17.03 20.14 0.04
CA ALA A 206 -18.05 19.91 -0.98
C ALA A 206 -19.46 19.63 -0.41
N HIS A 207 -19.66 19.72 0.91
CA HIS A 207 -20.93 19.48 1.61
C HIS A 207 -21.52 18.08 1.39
N MET A 208 -20.71 17.10 0.98
CA MET A 208 -21.13 15.70 0.84
C MET A 208 -21.22 14.99 2.21
N ILE A 209 -20.49 15.49 3.20
CA ILE A 209 -20.53 15.06 4.61
C ILE A 209 -20.63 16.28 5.53
N PRO A 210 -21.02 16.13 6.81
CA PRO A 210 -21.16 17.26 7.72
C PRO A 210 -19.92 18.15 7.75
N PRO A 211 -20.08 19.49 7.68
CA PRO A 211 -18.96 20.44 7.58
C PRO A 211 -18.04 20.43 8.80
N TRP A 212 -18.46 19.79 9.90
CA TRP A 212 -17.63 19.57 11.08
C TRP A 212 -16.35 18.76 10.80
N PHE A 213 -16.35 17.92 9.75
CA PHE A 213 -15.15 17.20 9.30
C PHE A 213 -14.20 18.05 8.45
N ALA A 214 -14.62 19.23 7.99
CA ALA A 214 -13.77 20.18 7.27
C ALA A 214 -12.91 21.05 8.21
N LEU A 215 -13.16 21.02 9.53
CA LEU A 215 -12.47 21.83 10.53
C LEU A 215 -11.00 21.38 10.67
N VAL A 216 -10.09 22.31 10.39
CA VAL A 216 -8.65 22.12 10.56
C VAL A 216 -8.20 22.79 11.85
N HIS A 217 -7.45 22.07 12.68
CA HIS A 217 -7.01 22.61 13.96
C HIS A 217 -5.92 23.70 13.75
N PRO A 218 -6.08 24.92 14.30
CA PRO A 218 -5.27 26.09 13.94
C PRO A 218 -3.81 26.00 14.38
N LYS A 219 -3.48 25.24 15.44
CA LYS A 219 -2.09 25.09 15.92
C LYS A 219 -1.30 24.04 15.15
N THR A 220 -1.94 22.94 14.76
CA THR A 220 -1.28 21.77 14.12
C THR A 220 -1.45 21.76 12.61
N GLY A 221 -2.44 22.48 12.06
CA GLY A 221 -2.76 22.46 10.64
C GLY A 221 -3.35 21.13 10.16
N THR A 222 -3.75 20.26 11.09
CA THR A 222 -4.26 18.91 10.82
C THR A 222 -5.77 18.82 11.07
N PRO A 223 -6.54 18.15 10.20
CA PRO A 223 -7.96 17.91 10.41
C PRO A 223 -8.16 16.69 11.34
N ILE A 224 -8.20 16.97 12.65
CA ILE A 224 -8.31 15.94 13.70
C ILE A 224 -9.62 15.15 13.53
N ASN A 225 -10.75 15.83 13.32
CA ASN A 225 -12.06 15.18 13.18
C ASN A 225 -12.12 14.22 11.99
N ALA A 226 -11.54 14.61 10.84
CA ALA A 226 -11.44 13.74 9.67
C ALA A 226 -10.54 12.53 9.92
N THR A 227 -9.42 12.72 10.64
CA THR A 227 -8.49 11.64 11.00
C THR A 227 -9.17 10.62 11.91
N VAL A 228 -9.91 11.07 12.92
CA VAL A 228 -10.66 10.20 13.84
C VAL A 228 -11.73 9.40 13.09
N LEU A 229 -12.43 10.02 12.14
CA LEU A 229 -13.42 9.35 11.29
C LEU A 229 -12.81 8.21 10.45
N ILE A 230 -11.53 8.30 10.07
CA ILE A 230 -10.84 7.25 9.31
C ILE A 230 -10.35 6.15 10.23
N VAL A 231 -9.72 6.54 11.36
CA VAL A 231 -9.02 5.61 12.25
C VAL A 231 -9.98 4.72 13.01
N ILE A 232 -11.17 5.21 13.39
CA ILE A 232 -12.15 4.40 14.13
C ILE A 232 -12.65 3.21 13.28
N PRO A 233 -13.23 3.40 12.08
CA PRO A 233 -13.65 2.29 11.23
C PRO A 233 -12.48 1.41 10.79
N SER A 234 -11.32 2.02 10.47
CA SER A 234 -10.12 1.25 10.09
C SER A 234 -9.62 0.36 11.22
N GLY A 235 -9.67 0.86 12.47
CA GLY A 235 -9.35 0.08 13.67
C GLY A 235 -10.35 -1.05 13.92
N CYS A 236 -11.64 -0.80 13.73
CA CYS A 236 -12.66 -1.86 13.78
C CYS A 236 -12.40 -2.93 12.71
N MET A 237 -12.13 -2.54 11.47
CA MET A 237 -11.83 -3.49 10.39
C MET A 237 -10.55 -4.28 10.66
N ALA A 238 -9.50 -3.63 11.19
CA ALA A 238 -8.26 -4.29 11.57
C ALA A 238 -8.44 -5.28 12.74
N LEU A 239 -9.39 -5.04 13.65
CA LEU A 239 -9.67 -5.93 14.77
C LEU A 239 -10.33 -7.26 14.33
N PHE A 240 -11.18 -7.20 13.29
CA PHE A 240 -12.04 -8.34 12.92
C PHE A 240 -11.60 -9.08 11.65
N SER A 241 -10.54 -8.64 10.96
CA SER A 241 -10.29 -9.08 9.60
C SER A 241 -8.80 -9.29 9.30
N SER A 242 -8.49 -10.33 8.53
CA SER A 242 -7.12 -10.72 8.20
C SER A 242 -6.54 -9.88 7.07
N LEU A 243 -5.20 -9.76 7.04
CA LEU A 243 -4.48 -8.99 6.04
C LEU A 243 -4.78 -9.48 4.61
N ASP A 244 -4.85 -10.80 4.39
CA ASP A 244 -5.12 -11.36 3.06
C ASP A 244 -6.51 -10.98 2.55
N VAL A 245 -7.52 -11.00 3.43
CA VAL A 245 -8.88 -10.58 3.09
C VAL A 245 -8.91 -9.08 2.80
N LEU A 246 -8.25 -8.26 3.61
CA LEU A 246 -8.14 -6.82 3.41
C LEU A 246 -7.43 -6.48 2.09
N ALA A 247 -6.29 -7.13 1.79
CA ALA A 247 -5.53 -6.91 0.57
C ALA A 247 -6.34 -7.31 -0.68
N GLY A 248 -7.06 -8.44 -0.61
CA GLY A 248 -7.97 -8.87 -1.67
C GLY A 248 -9.12 -7.87 -1.89
N LEU A 249 -9.81 -7.45 -0.82
CA LEU A 249 -10.90 -6.48 -0.88
C LEU A 249 -10.43 -5.12 -1.42
N LEU A 250 -9.27 -4.64 -0.97
CA LEU A 250 -8.69 -3.38 -1.44
C LEU A 250 -8.34 -3.46 -2.93
N SER A 251 -7.75 -4.57 -3.38
CA SER A 251 -7.38 -4.76 -4.78
C SER A 251 -8.60 -4.79 -5.70
N VAL A 252 -9.64 -5.58 -5.35
CA VAL A 252 -10.89 -5.63 -6.12
C VAL A 252 -11.58 -4.26 -6.15
N SER A 253 -11.64 -3.56 -5.01
CA SER A 253 -12.29 -2.24 -4.91
C SER A 253 -11.58 -1.19 -5.77
N THR A 254 -10.25 -1.16 -5.73
CA THR A 254 -9.45 -0.17 -6.47
C THR A 254 -9.45 -0.45 -7.98
N LEU A 255 -9.40 -1.72 -8.39
CA LEU A 255 -9.60 -2.10 -9.80
C LEU A 255 -10.98 -1.68 -10.30
N PHE A 256 -12.03 -1.89 -9.49
CA PHE A 256 -13.38 -1.44 -9.83
C PHE A 256 -13.47 0.09 -9.97
N ILE A 257 -12.84 0.84 -9.07
CA ILE A 257 -12.76 2.31 -9.16
C ILE A 257 -12.04 2.74 -10.44
N PHE A 258 -10.95 2.07 -10.84
CA PHE A 258 -10.25 2.43 -12.07
C PHE A 258 -11.02 2.07 -13.33
N MET A 259 -11.78 0.99 -13.33
CA MET A 259 -12.75 0.70 -14.39
C MET A 259 -13.77 1.84 -14.50
N MET A 260 -14.37 2.25 -13.38
CA MET A 260 -15.31 3.38 -13.37
C MET A 260 -14.65 4.70 -13.81
N MET A 261 -13.40 4.96 -13.42
CA MET A 261 -12.66 6.15 -13.83
C MET A 261 -12.39 6.15 -15.34
N ALA A 262 -12.00 5.00 -15.92
CA ALA A 262 -11.82 4.86 -17.36
C ALA A 262 -13.14 5.12 -18.11
N VAL A 263 -14.24 4.56 -17.62
CA VAL A 263 -15.59 4.83 -18.14
C VAL A 263 -15.94 6.31 -18.04
N ALA A 264 -15.72 6.94 -16.88
CA ALA A 264 -16.00 8.36 -16.67
C ALA A 264 -15.19 9.27 -17.61
N LEU A 265 -13.93 8.92 -17.90
CA LEU A 265 -13.10 9.65 -18.88
C LEU A 265 -13.61 9.47 -20.31
N LEU A 266 -14.07 8.28 -20.69
CA LEU A 266 -14.72 8.06 -21.98
C LEU A 266 -16.00 8.86 -22.09
N VAL A 267 -16.83 8.88 -21.04
CA VAL A 267 -18.04 9.68 -20.98
C VAL A 267 -17.70 11.16 -21.11
N ARG A 268 -16.76 11.68 -20.33
CA ARG A 268 -16.32 13.08 -20.41
C ARG A 268 -15.76 13.46 -21.78
N ARG A 269 -15.09 12.54 -22.48
CA ARG A 269 -14.53 12.79 -23.82
C ARG A 269 -15.61 12.85 -24.91
N TYR A 270 -16.67 12.07 -24.79
CA TYR A 270 -17.69 11.92 -25.83
C TYR A 270 -19.04 12.55 -25.49
N TYR A 271 -19.25 12.98 -24.25
CA TYR A 271 -20.45 13.62 -23.77
C TYR A 271 -20.11 15.03 -23.28
N VAL A 272 -20.35 16.01 -24.13
CA VAL A 272 -20.33 17.43 -23.76
C VAL A 272 -21.77 17.92 -23.81
N ARG A 273 -22.27 18.41 -22.66
CA ARG A 273 -23.63 18.94 -22.53
C ARG A 273 -23.81 20.04 -23.59
N GLU A 274 -24.89 19.93 -24.37
CA GLU A 274 -25.33 20.89 -25.42
C GLU A 274 -24.68 20.80 -26.83
N ILE A 275 -23.74 19.90 -27.13
CA ILE A 275 -23.06 19.89 -28.46
C ILE A 275 -22.78 18.51 -29.07
N THR A 276 -23.28 17.42 -28.48
CA THR A 276 -22.81 16.06 -28.84
C THR A 276 -23.55 15.50 -30.09
N PRO A 277 -22.86 15.17 -31.20
CA PRO A 277 -23.46 14.48 -32.35
C PRO A 277 -23.83 13.04 -32.00
N GLN A 278 -24.92 12.50 -32.56
CA GLN A 278 -25.41 11.13 -32.29
C GLN A 278 -24.34 10.03 -32.49
N GLN A 279 -23.36 10.24 -33.38
CA GLN A 279 -22.26 9.31 -33.63
C GLN A 279 -21.30 9.15 -32.43
N HIS A 280 -21.08 10.22 -31.64
CA HIS A 280 -20.23 10.15 -30.45
C HIS A 280 -20.96 9.50 -29.27
N LEU A 281 -22.27 9.68 -29.20
CA LEU A 281 -23.13 9.02 -28.22
C LEU A 281 -23.22 7.51 -28.49
N LEU A 282 -23.32 7.10 -29.76
CA LEU A 282 -23.29 5.68 -30.15
C LEU A 282 -21.95 5.02 -29.83
N LYS A 283 -20.82 5.70 -30.09
CA LYS A 283 -19.48 5.22 -29.70
C LYS A 283 -19.34 5.06 -28.18
N LEU A 284 -19.85 6.03 -27.41
CA LEU A 284 -19.87 5.98 -25.95
C LEU A 284 -20.68 4.79 -25.43
N VAL A 285 -21.86 4.53 -26.00
CA VAL A 285 -22.71 3.39 -25.63
C VAL A 285 -22.04 2.05 -26.00
N ILE A 286 -21.39 1.96 -27.16
CA ILE A 286 -20.63 0.75 -27.55
C ILE A 286 -19.46 0.49 -26.58
N PHE A 287 -18.68 1.51 -26.22
CA PHE A 287 -17.60 1.34 -25.25
C PHE A 287 -18.11 0.97 -23.86
N LEU A 288 -19.23 1.55 -23.40
CA LEU A 288 -19.89 1.18 -22.15
C LEU A 288 -20.37 -0.28 -22.17
N LEU A 289 -21.01 -0.70 -23.25
CA LEU A 289 -21.47 -2.09 -23.42
C LEU A 289 -20.30 -3.08 -23.46
N ILE A 290 -19.19 -2.75 -24.12
CA ILE A 290 -17.99 -3.60 -24.14
C ILE A 290 -17.38 -3.73 -22.73
N ILE A 291 -17.34 -2.65 -21.96
CA ILE A 291 -16.77 -2.66 -20.60
C ILE A 291 -17.69 -3.43 -19.63
N ILE A 292 -19.01 -3.30 -19.76
CA ILE A 292 -19.99 -4.02 -18.91
C ILE A 292 -20.12 -5.49 -19.33
N ALA A 293 -19.94 -5.80 -20.62
CA ALA A 293 -20.06 -7.16 -21.14
C ALA A 293 -18.76 -7.97 -21.06
N LEU A 294 -17.63 -7.39 -20.64
CA LEU A 294 -16.43 -8.15 -20.31
C LEU A 294 -16.59 -8.69 -18.87
N PRO A 295 -16.82 -10.00 -18.68
CA PRO A 295 -16.94 -10.61 -17.34
C PRO A 295 -15.60 -10.66 -16.60
#